data_AF-A0A5N5XB81-F1
#
_entry.id   AF-A0A5N5XB81-F1
#
_cell.length_a   1.000
_cell.length_b   1.000
_cell.length_c   1.000
_cell.angle_alpha   90.00
_cell.angle_beta   90.00
_cell.angle_gamma   90.00
#
_symmetry.space_group_name_H-M   'P 1'
#
loop_
_entity.id
_entity.type
_entity.pdbx_description
1 polymer ?
#
loop_
_entity_poly.entity_id
_entity_poly.type
_entity_poly.pdbx_seq_one_letter_code
_entity_poly.pdbx_strand_id
1 'polypeptide(L)'
;MVGCYQVGKSEEVSENPPTVLILVNVRSTRETIIRILAQYDLNMVAVEIAKDVISRSGFIVGDLDRAAFKGSVKPGRSLGIQADNMAASAFGGYLELKYPRSGEWRKFGLTCFHCVLPHEERTPQAISELCKGWRENGIQMNEHNAKRHLRMHSPSLVDMHRKLQLLESEITEGESGETYKKGSEMEKEGLLDMMSEIGKRTFLSRKAEIDNQKNFVQEIRDFCARNSYQLGSVVAASGFRHRKVPSIAKSDSLMNVDWGLIQIEGVREGPNEPVGAREDIPA
;
A
#
# COMPACT_ATOMS: atom_id res chain seq x y z
N MET A 1 -7.10 12.42 2.60
CA MET A 1 -7.35 10.95 2.69
C MET A 1 -8.41 10.74 3.74
N VAL A 2 -9.42 9.93 3.45
CA VAL A 2 -10.51 9.60 4.39
C VAL A 2 -10.54 8.09 4.52
N GLY A 3 -10.41 7.57 5.74
CA GLY A 3 -10.58 6.16 6.06
C GLY A 3 -11.61 6.00 7.16
N CYS A 4 -12.42 4.94 7.10
CA CYS A 4 -13.37 4.60 8.14
C CYS A 4 -12.85 3.38 8.89
N TYR A 5 -12.71 3.51 10.20
CA TYR A 5 -12.17 2.50 11.10
C TYR A 5 -13.14 2.34 12.26
N GLN A 6 -13.21 1.17 12.88
CA GLN A 6 -13.71 1.05 14.24
C GLN A 6 -12.50 1.14 15.16
N VAL A 7 -12.45 2.19 15.97
CA VAL A 7 -11.35 2.43 16.91
C VAL A 7 -11.88 2.26 18.32
N GLY A 8 -11.33 1.29 19.03
CA GLY A 8 -11.64 1.02 20.42
C GLY A 8 -11.01 -0.30 20.86
N LYS A 9 -10.94 -0.50 22.18
CA LYS A 9 -10.32 -1.70 22.80
C LYS A 9 -11.36 -2.67 23.38
N SER A 10 -12.65 -2.35 23.22
CA SER A 10 -13.71 -3.17 23.79
C SER A 10 -14.00 -4.39 22.92
N GLU A 11 -14.39 -5.49 23.53
CA GLU A 11 -14.94 -6.65 22.81
C GLU A 11 -16.38 -6.39 22.31
N GLU A 12 -17.07 -5.41 22.90
CA GLU A 12 -18.40 -5.01 22.48
C GLU A 12 -18.36 -4.00 21.33
N VAL A 13 -18.92 -4.38 20.18
CA VAL A 13 -18.92 -3.55 18.95
C VAL A 13 -19.63 -2.20 19.16
N SER A 14 -20.63 -2.15 20.03
CA SER A 14 -21.34 -0.92 20.41
C SER A 14 -20.47 0.09 21.14
N GLU A 15 -19.37 -0.36 21.77
CA GLU A 15 -18.42 0.48 22.50
C GLU A 15 -17.25 0.94 21.62
N ASN A 16 -17.17 0.48 20.37
CA ASN A 16 -16.15 0.84 19.40
C ASN A 16 -16.77 1.69 18.27
N PRO A 17 -16.99 2.99 18.50
CA PRO A 17 -17.73 3.83 17.57
C PRO A 17 -17.04 3.85 16.19
N PRO A 18 -17.83 3.88 15.10
CA PRO A 18 -17.31 4.20 13.77
C PRO A 18 -16.53 5.52 13.82
N THR A 19 -15.24 5.43 13.52
CA THR A 19 -14.27 6.51 13.59
C THR A 19 -13.78 6.83 12.19
N VAL A 20 -14.04 8.04 11.73
CA VAL A 20 -13.58 8.49 10.41
C VAL A 20 -12.28 9.25 10.59
N LEU A 21 -11.19 8.67 10.09
CA LEU A 21 -9.88 9.30 10.08
C LEU A 21 -9.75 10.18 8.84
N ILE A 22 -9.59 11.49 9.05
CA ILE A 22 -9.54 12.49 7.99
C ILE A 22 -8.20 13.22 8.05
N LEU A 23 -7.38 13.07 7.01
CA LEU A 23 -6.13 13.83 6.84
C LEU A 23 -6.40 15.13 6.07
N VAL A 24 -6.19 16.28 6.72
CA VAL A 24 -6.48 17.63 6.20
C VAL A 24 -5.35 18.63 6.50
N ASN A 25 -5.18 19.60 5.62
CA ASN A 25 -4.35 20.79 5.85
C ASN A 25 -5.19 21.85 6.59
N VAL A 26 -4.61 22.53 7.58
CA VAL A 26 -5.29 22.82 8.85
C VAL A 26 -6.14 24.11 8.87
N ARG A 27 -7.19 24.05 9.71
CA ARG A 27 -8.14 25.06 10.22
C ARG A 27 -9.50 25.13 9.53
N SER A 28 -9.62 25.47 8.24
CA SER A 28 -10.95 25.63 7.62
C SER A 28 -11.77 24.33 7.48
N THR A 29 -11.13 23.17 7.59
CA THR A 29 -11.79 21.88 7.37
C THR A 29 -12.48 21.32 8.61
N ARG A 30 -12.05 21.67 9.83
CA ARG A 30 -12.66 21.14 11.07
C ARG A 30 -14.12 21.57 11.19
N GLU A 31 -14.38 22.87 11.08
CA GLU A 31 -15.72 23.45 11.20
C GLU A 31 -16.63 22.95 10.07
N THR A 32 -16.05 22.70 8.89
CA THR A 32 -16.76 22.07 7.77
C THR A 32 -17.15 20.64 8.11
N ILE A 33 -16.24 19.82 8.67
CA ILE A 33 -16.54 18.45 9.09
C ILE A 33 -17.59 18.44 10.20
N ILE A 34 -17.43 19.26 11.24
CA ILE A 34 -18.41 19.38 12.33
C ILE A 34 -19.78 19.76 11.77
N ARG A 35 -19.84 20.73 10.85
CA ARG A 35 -21.09 21.15 10.21
C ARG A 35 -21.71 20.01 9.41
N ILE A 36 -20.92 19.22 8.68
CA ILE A 36 -21.40 18.04 7.96
C ILE A 36 -21.96 17.01 8.94
N LEU A 37 -21.21 16.65 10.00
CA LEU A 37 -21.68 15.69 11.00
C LEU A 37 -22.98 16.14 11.65
N ALA A 38 -23.07 17.41 12.04
CA ALA A 38 -24.28 18.00 12.63
C ALA A 38 -25.45 18.06 11.64
N GLN A 39 -25.19 18.43 10.38
CA GLN A 39 -26.20 18.48 9.32
C GLN A 39 -26.83 17.11 9.07
N TYR A 40 -26.06 16.03 9.22
CA TYR A 40 -26.51 14.66 8.97
C TYR A 40 -26.81 13.86 10.24
N ASP A 41 -26.84 14.50 11.41
CA ASP A 41 -27.14 13.87 12.71
C ASP A 41 -26.20 12.70 13.06
N LEU A 42 -24.93 12.79 12.63
CA LEU A 42 -23.91 11.74 12.80
C LEU A 42 -23.21 11.85 14.16
N ASN A 43 -23.98 12.00 15.23
CA ASN A 43 -23.48 12.32 16.58
C ASN A 43 -22.66 11.17 17.20
N MET A 44 -22.80 9.97 16.66
CA MET A 44 -22.11 8.75 17.09
C MET A 44 -20.75 8.54 16.39
N VAL A 45 -20.40 9.40 15.44
CA VAL A 45 -19.15 9.30 14.68
C VAL A 45 -18.06 10.11 15.36
N ALA A 46 -17.00 9.43 15.79
CA ALA A 46 -15.81 10.11 16.26
C ALA A 46 -14.98 10.58 15.06
N VAL A 47 -14.51 11.83 15.11
CA VAL A 47 -13.56 12.37 14.13
C VAL A 47 -12.28 12.77 14.84
N GLU A 48 -11.21 12.06 14.48
CA GLU A 48 -9.86 12.39 14.91
C GLU A 48 -9.18 13.25 13.84
N ILE A 49 -8.86 14.50 14.19
CA ILE A 49 -8.11 15.42 13.33
C ILE A 49 -6.68 15.49 13.88
N ALA A 50 -5.81 14.65 13.36
CA ALA A 50 -4.39 14.69 13.70
C ALA A 50 -3.65 15.69 12.80
N LYS A 51 -2.99 16.68 13.43
CA LYS A 51 -2.06 17.59 12.74
C LYS A 51 -0.71 16.90 12.61
N ASP A 52 -0.29 16.63 11.37
CA ASP A 52 1.12 16.44 10.98
C ASP A 52 1.99 15.43 11.74
N VAL A 53 1.44 14.36 12.33
CA VAL A 53 2.27 13.25 12.85
C VAL A 53 1.59 11.89 12.71
N ILE A 54 1.15 11.53 11.50
CA ILE A 54 1.57 10.21 11.04
C ILE A 54 2.88 10.51 10.35
N SER A 55 3.98 10.38 11.09
CA SER A 55 5.29 10.29 10.46
C SER A 55 5.23 9.05 9.57
N ARG A 56 4.76 9.25 8.34
CA ARG A 56 5.01 8.33 7.25
C ARG A 56 6.50 8.45 7.05
N SER A 57 7.28 7.69 7.81
CA SER A 57 8.66 7.43 7.44
C SER A 57 8.62 6.90 5.99
N GLY A 58 8.90 7.78 5.03
CA GLY A 58 9.12 7.43 3.63
C GLY A 58 7.93 7.20 2.70
N PHE A 59 6.66 7.50 3.00
CA PHE A 59 5.59 7.26 2.01
C PHE A 59 5.31 8.45 1.10
N ILE A 60 6.28 8.78 0.24
CA ILE A 60 5.93 9.17 -1.13
C ILE A 60 5.40 7.89 -1.80
N VAL A 61 4.25 7.96 -2.47
CA VAL A 61 3.80 6.85 -3.33
C VAL A 61 4.93 6.52 -4.31
N GLY A 62 5.59 5.38 -4.12
CA GLY A 62 6.74 4.95 -4.92
C GLY A 62 8.09 4.90 -4.19
N ASP A 63 8.20 5.37 -2.94
CA ASP A 63 9.42 5.13 -2.15
C ASP A 63 9.32 3.79 -1.40
N LEU A 64 9.69 2.74 -2.11
CA LEU A 64 9.75 1.39 -1.57
C LEU A 64 11.03 1.23 -0.75
N ASP A 65 10.88 1.06 0.56
CA ASP A 65 11.96 0.63 1.45
C ASP A 65 12.22 -0.89 1.34
N ARG A 66 13.33 -1.35 1.92
CA ARG A 66 13.67 -2.78 1.99
C ARG A 66 12.62 -3.62 2.73
N ALA A 67 11.84 -3.03 3.63
CA ALA A 67 10.82 -3.75 4.39
C ALA A 67 9.61 -4.12 3.50
N ALA A 68 9.35 -3.38 2.41
CA ALA A 68 8.31 -3.71 1.44
C ALA A 68 8.55 -5.05 0.70
N PHE A 69 9.80 -5.53 0.70
CA PHE A 69 10.24 -6.79 0.05
C PHE A 69 10.39 -7.95 1.03
N LYS A 70 9.98 -7.77 2.30
CA LYS A 70 10.15 -8.77 3.36
C LYS A 70 8.80 -9.12 3.99
N GLY A 71 8.58 -10.42 4.19
CA GLY A 71 7.45 -10.94 4.96
C GLY A 71 6.08 -10.52 4.44
N SER A 72 5.16 -10.29 5.37
CA SER A 72 3.77 -9.99 5.09
C SER A 72 3.53 -8.58 4.57
N VAL A 73 2.49 -8.40 3.75
CA VAL A 73 2.04 -7.05 3.36
C VAL A 73 1.46 -6.33 4.57
N LYS A 74 1.78 -5.04 4.70
CA LYS A 74 1.26 -4.18 5.76
C LYS A 74 0.25 -3.17 5.20
N PRO A 75 -0.73 -2.73 6.01
CA PRO A 75 -1.62 -1.62 5.64
C PRO A 75 -0.85 -0.40 5.13
N GLY A 76 -1.37 0.25 4.10
CA GLY A 76 -0.77 1.41 3.43
C GLY A 76 0.35 1.09 2.44
N ARG A 77 0.77 -0.18 2.30
CA ARG A 77 1.79 -0.59 1.31
C ARG A 77 1.20 -0.62 -0.10
N SER A 78 2.11 -0.48 -1.07
CA SER A 78 1.79 -0.50 -2.49
C SER A 78 1.13 -1.82 -2.92
N LEU A 79 0.11 -1.70 -3.78
CA LEU A 79 -0.66 -2.78 -4.35
C LEU A 79 -0.83 -2.53 -5.85
N GLY A 80 -0.63 -3.55 -6.68
CA GLY A 80 -0.85 -3.50 -8.12
C GLY A 80 -1.68 -4.67 -8.62
N ILE A 81 -2.29 -4.52 -9.79
CA ILE A 81 -3.06 -5.58 -10.44
C ILE A 81 -2.28 -6.14 -11.63
N GLN A 82 -2.28 -7.46 -11.81
CA GLN A 82 -1.56 -8.10 -12.91
C GLN A 82 -2.10 -7.72 -14.29
N ALA A 83 -3.42 -7.50 -14.40
CA ALA A 83 -4.08 -7.11 -15.63
C ALA A 83 -3.77 -5.65 -16.06
N ASP A 84 -3.21 -4.83 -15.18
CA ASP A 84 -2.73 -3.47 -15.46
C ASP A 84 -1.46 -3.23 -14.63
N ASN A 85 -0.32 -3.66 -15.18
CA ASN A 85 0.98 -3.60 -14.51
C ASN A 85 1.49 -2.18 -14.24
N MET A 86 0.82 -1.16 -14.79
CA MET A 86 1.12 0.26 -14.61
C MET A 86 0.27 0.91 -13.52
N ALA A 87 -0.72 0.19 -12.96
CA ALA A 87 -1.54 0.67 -11.87
C ALA A 87 -0.88 0.42 -10.51
N ALA A 88 -0.93 1.44 -9.66
CA ALA A 88 -0.55 1.36 -8.26
C ALA A 88 -1.68 1.88 -7.38
N SER A 89 -1.86 1.22 -6.25
CA SER A 89 -2.88 1.49 -5.24
C SER A 89 -2.32 1.17 -3.85
N ALA A 90 -3.16 1.30 -2.82
CA ALA A 90 -2.79 0.97 -1.46
C ALA A 90 -3.54 -0.27 -0.96
N PHE A 91 -2.83 -1.10 -0.20
CA PHE A 91 -3.42 -2.15 0.61
C PHE A 91 -4.10 -1.52 1.84
N GLY A 92 -5.41 -1.73 2.00
CA GLY A 92 -6.17 -1.16 3.11
C GLY A 92 -5.91 -1.86 4.44
N GLY A 93 -5.55 -3.14 4.39
CA GLY A 93 -5.30 -3.99 5.56
C GLY A 93 -5.97 -5.35 5.41
N TYR A 94 -6.09 -6.06 6.51
CA TYR A 94 -6.75 -7.35 6.62
C TYR A 94 -8.14 -7.19 7.24
N LEU A 95 -9.02 -8.13 6.94
CA LEU A 95 -10.30 -8.30 7.62
C LEU A 95 -10.61 -9.79 7.74
N GLU A 96 -11.34 -10.15 8.77
CA GLU A 96 -11.78 -11.53 8.98
C GLU A 96 -13.30 -11.61 8.85
N LEU A 97 -13.77 -12.55 8.05
CA LEU A 97 -15.20 -12.79 7.86
C LEU A 97 -15.53 -14.20 8.30
N LYS A 98 -16.59 -14.31 9.10
CA LYS A 98 -17.14 -15.60 9.51
C LYS A 98 -18.07 -16.13 8.43
N TYR A 99 -17.78 -17.31 7.90
CA TYR A 99 -18.64 -17.98 6.94
C TYR A 99 -19.98 -18.35 7.59
N PRO A 100 -21.14 -17.91 7.05
CA PRO A 100 -22.43 -18.15 7.70
C PRO A 100 -22.79 -19.63 7.85
N ARG A 101 -22.32 -20.47 6.92
CA ARG A 101 -22.66 -21.90 6.89
C ARG A 101 -21.73 -22.77 7.74
N SER A 102 -20.43 -22.52 7.70
CA SER A 102 -19.45 -23.32 8.45
C SER A 102 -19.09 -22.72 9.82
N GLY A 103 -19.38 -21.44 10.04
CA GLY A 103 -18.90 -20.70 11.21
C GLY A 103 -17.39 -20.42 11.21
N GLU A 104 -16.68 -20.80 10.15
CA GLU A 104 -15.23 -20.65 10.02
C GLU A 104 -14.87 -19.18 9.75
N TRP A 105 -13.93 -18.63 10.51
CA TRP A 105 -13.34 -17.32 10.23
C TRP A 105 -12.29 -17.44 9.15
N ARG A 106 -12.36 -16.57 8.13
CA ARG A 106 -11.33 -16.46 7.10
C ARG A 106 -10.85 -15.03 6.95
N LYS A 107 -9.54 -14.90 6.80
CA LYS A 107 -8.87 -13.63 6.59
C LYS A 107 -8.81 -13.28 5.11
N PHE A 108 -9.00 -12.00 4.82
CA PHE A 108 -8.91 -11.40 3.50
C PHE A 108 -8.12 -10.11 3.56
N GLY A 109 -7.46 -9.77 2.46
CA GLY A 109 -6.97 -8.42 2.21
C GLY A 109 -8.12 -7.49 1.79
N LEU A 110 -8.09 -6.26 2.27
CA LEU A 110 -9.03 -5.19 1.93
C LEU A 110 -8.34 -4.15 1.07
N THR A 111 -9.04 -3.67 0.05
CA THR A 111 -8.69 -2.49 -0.73
C THR A 111 -9.98 -1.89 -1.32
N CYS A 112 -9.87 -0.85 -2.14
CA CYS A 112 -11.00 -0.28 -2.86
C CYS A 112 -11.30 -1.08 -4.15
N PHE A 113 -12.55 -1.09 -4.62
CA PHE A 113 -12.91 -1.76 -5.87
C PHE A 113 -12.16 -1.17 -7.07
N HIS A 114 -12.01 0.15 -7.13
CA HIS A 114 -11.26 0.79 -8.21
C HIS A 114 -9.77 0.42 -8.24
N CYS A 115 -9.21 -0.11 -7.14
CA CYS A 115 -7.83 -0.59 -7.06
C CYS A 115 -7.65 -2.01 -7.62
N VAL A 116 -8.74 -2.78 -7.71
CA VAL A 116 -8.74 -4.20 -8.14
C VAL A 116 -9.33 -4.38 -9.54
N LEU A 117 -9.65 -3.28 -10.22
CA LEU A 117 -10.18 -3.29 -11.56
C LEU A 117 -9.18 -2.59 -12.50
N PRO A 118 -8.77 -3.22 -13.61
CA PRO A 118 -7.87 -2.58 -14.56
C PRO A 118 -8.53 -1.35 -15.21
N HIS A 119 -7.71 -0.37 -15.59
CA HIS A 119 -8.19 0.78 -16.35
C HIS A 119 -8.66 0.34 -17.74
N GLU A 120 -9.78 0.89 -18.22
CA GLU A 120 -10.42 0.43 -19.47
C GLU A 120 -9.46 0.48 -20.66
N GLU A 121 -8.70 1.56 -20.78
CA GLU A 121 -7.72 1.80 -21.85
C GLU A 121 -6.57 0.79 -21.87
N ARG A 122 -6.30 0.13 -20.73
CA ARG A 122 -5.20 -0.82 -20.53
C ARG A 122 -5.69 -2.25 -20.32
N THR A 123 -7.00 -2.44 -20.26
CA THR A 123 -7.61 -3.73 -20.01
C THR A 123 -7.48 -4.59 -21.27
N PRO A 124 -6.90 -5.81 -21.18
CA PRO A 124 -6.89 -6.72 -22.31
C PRO A 124 -8.30 -6.97 -22.84
N GLN A 125 -8.47 -6.95 -24.17
CA GLN A 125 -9.78 -7.12 -24.81
C GLN A 125 -10.50 -8.40 -24.34
N ALA A 126 -9.74 -9.46 -24.07
CA ALA A 126 -10.23 -10.75 -23.56
C ALA A 126 -10.98 -10.66 -22.22
N ILE A 127 -10.76 -9.62 -21.40
CA ILE A 127 -11.42 -9.45 -20.10
C ILE A 127 -12.26 -8.17 -19.99
N SER A 128 -12.33 -7.36 -21.06
CA SER A 128 -13.05 -6.08 -21.05
C SER A 128 -14.54 -6.23 -20.73
N GLU A 129 -15.22 -7.20 -21.37
CA GLU A 129 -16.64 -7.47 -21.10
C GLU A 129 -16.90 -7.97 -19.68
N LEU A 130 -15.98 -8.78 -19.13
CA LEU A 130 -16.04 -9.20 -17.72
C LEU A 130 -15.92 -7.99 -16.79
N CYS A 131 -15.00 -7.07 -17.10
CA CYS A 131 -14.84 -5.84 -16.33
C CYS A 131 -16.09 -4.97 -16.34
N LYS A 132 -16.81 -4.84 -17.46
CA LYS A 132 -18.10 -4.13 -17.50
C LYS A 132 -19.12 -4.77 -16.55
N GLY A 133 -19.25 -6.10 -16.61
CA GLY A 133 -20.10 -6.85 -15.69
C GLY A 133 -19.75 -6.61 -14.22
N TRP A 134 -18.46 -6.60 -13.88
CA TRP A 134 -17.99 -6.32 -12.52
C TRP A 134 -18.21 -4.87 -12.08
N ARG A 135 -18.12 -3.90 -12.99
CA ARG A 135 -18.42 -2.49 -12.68
C ARG A 135 -19.85 -2.32 -12.19
N GLU A 136 -20.80 -2.98 -12.85
CA GLU A 136 -22.23 -2.88 -12.53
C GLU A 136 -22.60 -3.77 -11.34
N ASN A 137 -22.10 -5.00 -11.33
CA ASN A 137 -22.60 -6.05 -10.44
C ASN A 137 -21.67 -6.40 -9.27
N GLY A 138 -20.49 -5.80 -9.25
CA GLY A 138 -19.43 -6.24 -8.35
C GLY A 138 -18.92 -7.65 -8.69
N ILE A 139 -18.13 -8.18 -7.80
CA ILE A 139 -17.55 -9.52 -7.91
C ILE A 139 -18.13 -10.39 -6.81
N GLN A 140 -18.66 -11.55 -7.17
CA GLN A 140 -19.19 -12.54 -6.23
C GLN A 140 -18.09 -13.52 -5.80
N MET A 141 -18.17 -14.02 -4.56
CA MET A 141 -17.19 -14.95 -3.96
C MET A 141 -16.90 -16.20 -4.81
N ASN A 142 -17.85 -16.66 -5.62
CA ASN A 142 -17.74 -17.84 -6.48
C ASN A 142 -17.40 -17.51 -7.95
N GLU A 143 -17.07 -16.25 -8.26
CA GLU A 143 -16.75 -15.83 -9.62
C GLU A 143 -15.33 -16.28 -10.03
N HIS A 144 -15.25 -17.39 -10.76
CA HIS A 144 -13.96 -17.98 -11.15
C HIS A 144 -13.13 -17.06 -12.07
N ASN A 145 -13.78 -16.24 -12.89
CA ASN A 145 -13.06 -15.34 -13.79
C ASN A 145 -12.31 -14.26 -13.03
N ALA A 146 -12.89 -13.73 -11.95
CA ALA A 146 -12.23 -12.73 -11.11
C ALA A 146 -10.96 -13.32 -10.49
N LYS A 147 -11.06 -14.52 -9.90
CA LYS A 147 -9.90 -15.22 -9.33
C LYS A 147 -8.79 -15.45 -10.36
N ARG A 148 -9.15 -15.77 -11.61
CA ARG A 148 -8.19 -16.03 -12.70
C ARG A 148 -7.51 -14.77 -13.20
N HIS A 149 -8.26 -13.67 -13.38
CA HIS A 149 -7.81 -12.50 -14.12
C HIS A 149 -7.41 -11.32 -13.24
N LEU A 150 -7.95 -11.20 -12.03
CA LEU A 150 -7.70 -10.11 -11.09
C LEU A 150 -6.71 -10.58 -10.01
N ARG A 151 -5.49 -10.89 -10.44
CA ARG A 151 -4.38 -11.22 -9.54
C ARG A 151 -3.72 -9.95 -9.04
N MET A 152 -3.40 -9.93 -7.74
CA MET A 152 -2.85 -8.78 -7.05
C MET A 152 -1.40 -9.02 -6.65
N HIS A 153 -0.62 -7.94 -6.70
CA HIS A 153 0.79 -7.90 -6.38
C HIS A 153 1.05 -6.86 -5.30
N SER A 154 2.00 -7.13 -4.42
CA SER A 154 2.52 -6.14 -3.48
C SER A 154 4.03 -6.36 -3.28
N PRO A 155 4.88 -5.34 -3.43
CA PRO A 155 4.57 -4.03 -4.00
C PRO A 155 4.03 -4.13 -5.44
N SER A 156 3.46 -3.04 -5.96
CA SER A 156 3.05 -2.98 -7.37
C SER A 156 4.27 -3.11 -8.29
N LEU A 157 4.06 -3.67 -9.48
CA LEU A 157 5.14 -3.82 -10.47
C LEU A 157 5.70 -2.45 -10.90
N VAL A 158 4.82 -1.44 -11.06
CA VAL A 158 5.22 -0.08 -11.43
C VAL A 158 6.07 0.60 -10.36
N ASP A 159 5.75 0.42 -9.07
CA ASP A 159 6.55 1.00 -7.99
C ASP A 159 7.91 0.30 -7.87
N MET A 160 7.96 -1.02 -8.05
CA MET A 160 9.25 -1.75 -8.09
C MET A 160 10.11 -1.28 -9.26
N HIS A 161 9.52 -1.10 -10.44
CA HIS A 161 10.24 -0.60 -11.61
C HIS A 161 10.76 0.82 -11.40
N ARG A 162 9.93 1.72 -10.84
CA ARG A 162 10.34 3.09 -10.51
C ARG A 162 11.48 3.10 -9.48
N LYS A 163 11.42 2.25 -8.45
CA LYS A 163 12.49 2.16 -7.44
C LYS A 163 13.79 1.65 -8.05
N LEU A 164 13.73 0.66 -8.94
CA LEU A 164 14.90 0.19 -9.68
C LEU A 164 15.54 1.31 -10.51
N GLN A 165 14.74 2.04 -11.31
CA GLN A 165 15.23 3.16 -12.11
C GLN A 165 15.88 4.24 -11.24
N LEU A 166 15.27 4.58 -10.10
CA LEU A 166 15.82 5.55 -9.16
C LEU A 166 17.19 5.09 -8.63
N LEU A 167 17.28 3.85 -8.13
CA LEU A 167 18.54 3.30 -7.60
C LEU A 167 19.63 3.23 -8.67
N GLU A 168 19.30 2.80 -9.89
CA GLU A 168 20.24 2.75 -11.02
C GLU A 168 20.76 4.15 -11.39
N SER A 169 19.89 5.16 -11.36
CA SER A 169 20.28 6.56 -11.56
C SER A 169 21.19 7.06 -10.45
N GLU A 170 20.86 6.80 -9.18
CA GLU A 170 21.66 7.21 -8.02
C GLU A 170 23.05 6.55 -8.02
N ILE A 171 23.12 5.27 -8.39
CA ILE A 171 24.38 4.53 -8.57
C ILE A 171 25.22 5.20 -9.66
N THR A 172 24.61 5.44 -10.84
CA THR A 172 25.33 6.04 -11.98
C THR A 172 25.85 7.44 -11.64
N GLU A 173 25.05 8.26 -10.97
CA GLU A 173 25.46 9.60 -10.51
C GLU A 173 26.59 9.50 -9.47
N GLY A 174 26.47 8.57 -8.51
CA GLY A 174 27.50 8.33 -7.51
C GLY A 174 28.83 7.87 -8.10
N GLU A 175 28.80 6.96 -9.07
CA GLU A 175 29.98 6.47 -9.76
C GLU A 175 30.60 7.53 -10.69
N SER A 176 29.80 8.46 -11.18
CA SER A 176 30.26 9.54 -12.07
C SER A 176 31.03 10.63 -11.35
N GLY A 177 30.89 10.75 -10.02
CA GLY A 177 31.53 11.77 -9.20
C GLY A 177 33.06 11.64 -9.15
N GLU A 178 33.75 12.79 -9.19
CA GLU A 178 35.22 12.85 -9.24
C GLU A 178 35.88 12.18 -8.03
N THR A 179 35.37 12.43 -6.83
CA THR A 179 35.85 11.79 -5.59
C THR A 179 35.74 10.27 -5.65
N TYR A 180 34.66 9.74 -6.23
CA TYR A 180 34.47 8.30 -6.36
C TYR A 180 35.43 7.70 -7.39
N LYS A 181 35.56 8.32 -8.57
CA LYS A 181 36.49 7.88 -9.63
C LYS A 181 37.92 7.84 -9.14
N LYS A 182 38.41 8.95 -8.58
CA LYS A 182 39.77 9.06 -8.04
C LYS A 182 40.01 8.07 -6.91
N GLY A 183 39.07 7.95 -5.98
CA GLY A 183 39.18 6.99 -4.88
C GLY A 183 39.20 5.54 -5.36
N SER A 184 38.41 5.20 -6.39
CA SER A 184 38.37 3.86 -6.99
C SER A 184 39.68 3.52 -7.72
N GLU A 185 40.25 4.47 -8.44
CA GLU A 185 41.58 4.33 -9.08
C GLU A 185 42.67 4.12 -8.03
N MET A 186 42.72 4.98 -7.00
CA MET A 186 43.69 4.87 -5.90
C MET A 186 43.55 3.56 -5.12
N GLU A 187 42.32 3.10 -4.86
CA GLU A 187 42.09 1.81 -4.21
C GLU A 187 42.60 0.65 -5.05
N LYS A 188 42.34 0.67 -6.37
CA LYS A 188 42.83 -0.36 -7.30
C LYS A 188 44.35 -0.42 -7.37
N GLU A 189 45.02 0.71 -7.24
CA GLU A 189 46.49 0.82 -7.24
C GLU A 189 47.12 0.59 -5.85
N GLY A 190 46.31 0.39 -4.80
CA GLY A 190 46.80 0.27 -3.43
C GLY A 190 47.33 1.58 -2.83
N LEU A 191 46.95 2.73 -3.39
CA LEU A 191 47.40 4.07 -3.02
C LEU A 191 46.38 4.85 -2.19
N LEU A 192 45.36 4.18 -1.63
CA LEU A 192 44.28 4.85 -0.91
C LEU A 192 44.78 5.66 0.31
N ASP A 193 45.87 5.23 0.94
CA ASP A 193 46.52 5.91 2.06
C ASP A 193 47.28 7.19 1.66
N MET A 194 47.51 7.41 0.37
CA MET A 194 48.09 8.66 -0.14
C MET A 194 47.05 9.78 -0.29
N MET A 195 45.77 9.45 -0.20
CA MET A 195 44.70 10.42 -0.26
C MET A 195 44.55 11.15 1.08
N SER A 196 44.08 12.40 1.06
CA SER A 196 43.82 13.12 2.31
C SER A 196 42.77 12.38 3.15
N GLU A 197 42.90 12.44 4.49
CA GLU A 197 41.97 11.76 5.41
C GLU A 197 40.50 12.11 5.14
N ILE A 198 40.21 13.37 4.82
CA ILE A 198 38.87 13.84 4.47
C ILE A 198 38.41 13.22 3.13
N GLY A 199 39.30 13.18 2.13
CA GLY A 199 39.02 12.56 0.85
C GLY A 199 38.76 11.05 0.97
N LYS A 200 39.58 10.34 1.77
CA LYS A 200 39.45 8.91 2.05
C LYS A 200 38.13 8.59 2.74
N ARG A 201 37.78 9.35 3.78
CA ARG A 201 36.48 9.19 4.45
C ARG A 201 35.31 9.43 3.51
N THR A 202 35.38 10.46 2.69
CA THR A 202 34.32 10.80 1.72
C THR A 202 34.15 9.70 0.68
N PHE A 203 35.25 9.22 0.10
CA PHE A 203 35.25 8.10 -0.85
C PHE A 203 34.65 6.83 -0.23
N LEU A 204 35.13 6.40 0.94
CA LEU A 204 34.67 5.17 1.57
C LEU A 204 33.18 5.25 1.95
N SER A 205 32.72 6.41 2.44
CA SER A 205 31.30 6.64 2.72
C SER A 205 30.45 6.53 1.44
N ARG A 206 30.89 7.18 0.36
CA ARG A 206 30.17 7.13 -0.92
C ARG A 206 30.17 5.74 -1.53
N LYS A 207 31.29 5.02 -1.44
CA LYS A 207 31.40 3.63 -1.88
C LYS A 207 30.44 2.71 -1.13
N ALA A 208 30.39 2.82 0.21
CA ALA A 208 29.46 2.05 1.02
C ALA A 208 27.99 2.33 0.66
N GLU A 209 27.65 3.59 0.35
CA GLU A 209 26.31 3.97 -0.10
C GLU A 209 25.95 3.33 -1.46
N ILE A 210 26.85 3.42 -2.45
CA ILE A 210 26.69 2.82 -3.77
C ILE A 210 26.56 1.30 -3.66
N ASP A 211 27.40 0.65 -2.86
CA ASP A 211 27.34 -0.80 -2.65
C ASP A 211 26.01 -1.20 -1.98
N ASN A 212 25.53 -0.41 -1.02
CA ASN A 212 24.22 -0.60 -0.42
C ASN A 212 23.08 -0.47 -1.46
N GLN A 213 23.13 0.52 -2.35
CA GLN A 213 22.16 0.69 -3.43
C GLN A 213 22.21 -0.49 -4.43
N LYS A 214 23.41 -0.93 -4.84
CA LYS A 214 23.59 -2.11 -5.71
C LYS A 214 23.01 -3.37 -5.08
N ASN A 215 23.26 -3.59 -3.80
CA ASN A 215 22.67 -4.70 -3.05
C ASN A 215 21.15 -4.62 -3.02
N PHE A 216 20.59 -3.41 -2.90
CA PHE A 216 19.13 -3.25 -2.92
C PHE A 216 18.54 -3.54 -4.30
N VAL A 217 19.19 -3.10 -5.38
CA VAL A 217 18.80 -3.45 -6.75
C VAL A 217 18.75 -4.98 -6.93
N GLN A 218 19.76 -5.69 -6.43
CA GLN A 218 19.78 -7.15 -6.49
C GLN A 218 18.64 -7.79 -5.70
N GLU A 219 18.36 -7.30 -4.48
CA GLU A 219 17.24 -7.79 -3.67
C GLU A 219 15.89 -7.64 -4.39
N ILE A 220 15.65 -6.51 -5.05
CA ILE A 220 14.42 -6.28 -5.81
C ILE A 220 14.35 -7.26 -6.99
N ARG A 221 15.45 -7.45 -7.73
CA ARG A 221 15.51 -8.37 -8.86
C ARG A 221 15.28 -9.83 -8.44
N ASP A 222 15.89 -10.27 -7.34
CA ASP A 222 15.71 -11.62 -6.78
C ASP A 222 14.27 -11.85 -6.27
N PHE A 223 13.67 -10.81 -5.70
CA PHE A 223 12.27 -10.85 -5.27
C PHE A 223 11.31 -11.01 -6.46
N CYS A 224 11.58 -10.28 -7.56
CA CYS A 224 10.85 -10.42 -8.82
C CYS A 224 11.06 -11.80 -9.46
N ALA A 225 12.30 -12.29 -9.55
CA ALA A 225 12.63 -13.58 -10.15
C ALA A 225 11.93 -14.76 -9.46
N ARG A 226 11.76 -14.68 -8.13
CA ARG A 226 11.04 -15.69 -7.33
C ARG A 226 9.53 -15.51 -7.32
N ASN A 227 8.98 -14.52 -8.04
CA ASN A 227 7.56 -14.14 -7.97
C ASN A 227 7.05 -13.86 -6.55
N SER A 228 7.94 -13.45 -5.64
CA SER A 228 7.60 -13.23 -4.22
C SER A 228 6.67 -12.03 -4.01
N TYR A 229 6.51 -11.17 -5.03
CA TYR A 229 5.56 -10.06 -5.05
C TYR A 229 4.10 -10.48 -5.20
N GLN A 230 3.82 -11.73 -5.57
CA GLN A 230 2.45 -12.22 -5.70
C GLN A 230 1.75 -12.19 -4.33
N LEU A 231 0.63 -11.49 -4.26
CA LEU A 231 -0.16 -11.37 -3.03
C LEU A 231 -1.31 -12.37 -3.02
N GLY A 232 -2.02 -12.50 -4.14
CA GLY A 232 -3.20 -13.35 -4.22
C GLY A 232 -4.17 -12.91 -5.30
N SER A 233 -5.46 -13.16 -5.09
CA SER A 233 -6.50 -12.94 -6.10
C SER A 233 -7.75 -12.31 -5.51
N VAL A 234 -8.43 -11.49 -6.32
CA VAL A 234 -9.68 -10.84 -5.92
C VAL A 234 -10.80 -11.88 -5.90
N VAL A 235 -11.50 -11.96 -4.78
CA VAL A 235 -12.59 -12.93 -4.58
C VAL A 235 -13.95 -12.29 -4.50
N ALA A 236 -14.05 -11.04 -4.04
CA ALA A 236 -15.30 -10.31 -4.01
C ALA A 236 -15.06 -8.81 -4.09
N ALA A 237 -16.01 -8.06 -4.62
CA ALA A 237 -15.94 -6.61 -4.65
C ALA A 237 -17.30 -5.96 -4.85
N SER A 238 -17.40 -4.68 -4.50
CA SER A 238 -18.67 -3.94 -4.51
C SER A 238 -19.20 -3.59 -5.89
N GLY A 239 -18.34 -3.40 -6.89
CA GLY A 239 -18.69 -2.68 -8.11
C GLY A 239 -18.77 -1.16 -7.86
N PHE A 240 -19.10 -0.38 -8.89
CA PHE A 240 -19.36 1.07 -8.77
C PHE A 240 -20.82 1.33 -8.34
N ARG A 241 -21.24 0.64 -7.27
CA ARG A 241 -22.61 0.70 -6.78
C ARG A 241 -22.79 1.86 -5.82
N HIS A 242 -23.92 2.52 -5.98
CA HIS A 242 -24.40 3.56 -5.07
C HIS A 242 -25.44 2.94 -4.13
N ARG A 243 -25.35 3.23 -2.84
CA ARG A 243 -26.37 2.83 -1.85
C ARG A 243 -26.83 4.03 -1.04
N LYS A 244 -28.09 4.03 -0.60
CA LYS A 244 -28.52 5.01 0.41
C LYS A 244 -27.75 4.79 1.70
N VAL A 245 -27.36 5.88 2.35
CA VAL A 245 -26.61 5.83 3.61
C VAL A 245 -27.55 5.32 4.72
N PRO A 246 -27.31 4.12 5.30
CA PRO A 246 -28.22 3.55 6.29
C PRO A 246 -28.29 4.38 7.58
N SER A 247 -27.20 5.07 7.92
CA SER A 247 -27.05 5.87 9.12
C SER A 247 -27.68 7.26 9.03
N ILE A 248 -28.19 7.68 7.86
CA ILE A 248 -28.81 8.99 7.67
C ILE A 248 -30.26 8.78 7.21
N ALA A 249 -31.14 8.53 8.18
CA ALA A 249 -32.54 8.15 7.95
C ALA A 249 -33.37 9.14 7.11
N LYS A 250 -32.92 10.41 6.97
CA LYS A 250 -33.64 11.49 6.28
C LYS A 250 -32.94 12.03 5.03
N SER A 251 -31.92 11.35 4.52
CA SER A 251 -31.19 11.83 3.34
C SER A 251 -31.33 10.88 2.16
N ASP A 252 -31.67 11.43 0.99
CA ASP A 252 -31.54 10.75 -0.29
C ASP A 252 -30.08 10.68 -0.79
N SER A 253 -29.12 11.05 0.07
CA SER A 253 -27.71 10.94 -0.24
C SER A 253 -27.32 9.49 -0.53
N LEU A 254 -26.68 9.33 -1.68
CA LEU A 254 -26.08 8.08 -2.10
C LEU A 254 -24.61 8.06 -1.65
N MET A 255 -24.18 6.95 -1.07
CA MET A 255 -22.76 6.65 -0.85
C MET A 255 -22.25 5.69 -1.91
N ASN A 256 -21.01 5.92 -2.32
CA ASN A 256 -20.25 5.01 -3.14
C ASN A 256 -19.81 3.83 -2.28
N VAL A 257 -20.20 2.63 -2.66
CA VAL A 257 -19.68 1.41 -2.05
C VAL A 257 -18.47 1.02 -2.87
N ASP A 258 -17.27 1.18 -2.31
CA ASP A 258 -16.01 0.99 -3.01
C ASP A 258 -15.05 0.13 -2.18
N TRP A 259 -15.23 -1.19 -2.27
CA TRP A 259 -14.39 -2.17 -1.59
C TRP A 259 -14.10 -3.38 -2.46
N GLY A 260 -12.94 -3.99 -2.25
CA GLY A 260 -12.49 -5.24 -2.86
C GLY A 260 -11.82 -6.14 -1.82
N LEU A 261 -12.13 -7.43 -1.87
CA LEU A 261 -11.56 -8.47 -1.04
C LEU A 261 -10.57 -9.30 -1.85
N ILE A 262 -9.39 -9.47 -1.27
CA ILE A 262 -8.29 -10.25 -1.83
C ILE A 262 -8.14 -11.50 -0.97
N GLN A 263 -8.25 -12.68 -1.58
CA GLN A 263 -7.75 -13.90 -0.97
C GLN A 263 -6.22 -13.87 -1.09
N ILE A 264 -5.55 -13.74 0.05
CA ILE A 264 -4.10 -13.71 0.12
C ILE A 264 -3.58 -15.14 0.07
N GLU A 265 -2.55 -15.37 -0.73
CA GLU A 265 -1.95 -16.69 -0.93
C GLU A 265 -0.52 -16.70 -0.38
N GLY A 266 -0.21 -17.70 0.44
CA GLY A 266 1.14 -17.98 0.91
C GLY A 266 1.69 -16.99 1.93
N VAL A 267 3.00 -16.76 1.87
CA VAL A 267 3.82 -16.12 2.91
C VAL A 267 3.59 -14.61 3.08
N ARG A 268 2.71 -14.01 2.28
CA ARG A 268 2.44 -12.56 2.30
C ARG A 268 1.31 -12.16 3.24
N GLU A 269 0.58 -13.13 3.81
CA GLU A 269 -0.39 -12.88 4.87
C GLU A 269 0.30 -12.47 6.17
N GLY A 270 -0.27 -11.52 6.91
CA GLY A 270 0.25 -11.08 8.20
C GLY A 270 -0.80 -10.37 9.06
N PRO A 271 -0.34 -9.66 10.11
CA PRO A 271 -1.20 -8.95 11.03
C PRO A 271 -1.62 -7.58 10.48
N ASN A 272 -2.63 -6.99 11.14
CA ASN A 272 -3.15 -5.66 10.85
C ASN A 272 -2.35 -4.52 11.49
N GLU A 273 -1.02 -4.65 11.49
CA GLU A 273 -0.14 -3.71 12.17
C GLU A 273 0.37 -2.64 11.20
N PRO A 274 0.15 -1.34 11.50
CA PRO A 274 0.72 -0.27 10.68
C PRO A 274 2.26 -0.28 10.76
N VAL A 275 2.89 0.24 9.73
CA VAL A 275 4.35 0.44 9.71
C VAL A 275 4.72 1.39 10.87
N GLY A 276 5.55 0.92 11.81
CA GLY A 276 6.02 1.72 12.94
C GLY A 276 5.24 1.52 14.26
N ALA A 277 4.31 0.57 14.35
CA ALA A 277 3.86 0.07 15.64
C ALA A 277 5.09 -0.48 16.39
N ARG A 278 5.39 0.09 17.57
CA ARG A 278 6.55 -0.27 18.40
C ARG A 278 6.52 -1.78 18.65
N GLU A 279 7.63 -2.46 18.38
CA GLU A 279 7.91 -3.73 19.05
C GLU A 279 7.94 -3.42 20.55
N ASP A 280 7.04 -4.04 21.31
CA ASP A 280 6.97 -3.90 22.75
C ASP A 280 8.35 -4.25 23.32
N ILE A 281 8.97 -3.26 23.98
CA ILE A 281 10.14 -3.50 24.82
C ILE A 281 9.62 -4.34 25.99
N PRO A 282 10.11 -5.58 26.18
CA PRO A 282 9.68 -6.38 27.32
C PRO A 282 10.04 -5.65 28.60
N ALA A 283 9.09 -5.66 29.54
CA ALA A 283 9.20 -5.06 30.87
C ALA A 283 10.38 -5.63 31.68
#